data_AF-A0A7C5SLQ2-F1
#
_entry.id   AF-A0A7C5SLQ2-F1
#
_cell.length_a   1.000
_cell.length_b   1.000
_cell.length_c   1.000
_cell.angle_alpha   90.00
_cell.angle_beta   90.00
_cell.angle_gamma   90.00
#
_symmetry.space_group_name_H-M   'P 1'
#
loop_
_entity.id
_entity.type
_entity.pdbx_description
1 polymer ?
#
loop_
_entity_poly.entity_id
_entity_poly.type
_entity_poly.pdbx_seq_one_letter_code
_entity_poly.pdbx_strand_id
1 'polypeptide(L)'
;MCALFEVIPAVSLAQAVTPPDQGGSDGLADRAFSLVQALPVEAHFTMILVLLGGLALWLFGGRLVKPLFALVGIALGGVVGLIVLPALGLEEVGGAPGSLVGMGVGALIGMVISLVLLKVAIIFVAGLGFAAAGFLGATLYLEYNPLPDEAPPAFVVEDDTPRDPSGQLLFKNPLTGENMTVEQLTRSLREADSILGGGPGGDGGGDETATENQDQSERFAAIAARCRAVVMQAADTVKSHWNALSSRERLVVLGSTFGSMALGMLIGFFMPKKSTAVITALGGSAIWLVAGVWLVDAFLPGLGSVTTQPPEIWAVVWGIVFLLGMTVQFAGPGRPGESDKKPKKKDDDEEEDDEDE
;
A
#
# COMPACT_ATOMS: atom_id res chain seq x y z
N MET A 1 6.20 0.10 2.08
CA MET A 1 5.19 0.15 1.01
C MET A 1 5.79 0.45 -0.36
N CYS A 2 6.76 1.37 -0.49
CA CYS A 2 7.49 1.60 -1.75
C CYS A 2 8.30 0.36 -2.26
N ALA A 3 9.02 -0.34 -1.38
CA ALA A 3 9.69 -1.62 -1.72
C ALA A 3 8.73 -2.78 -2.09
N LEU A 4 7.45 -2.69 -1.70
CA LEU A 4 6.42 -3.69 -2.00
C LEU A 4 5.86 -3.55 -3.42
N PHE A 5 6.02 -2.38 -4.05
CA PHE A 5 5.61 -2.13 -5.43
C PHE A 5 6.73 -2.32 -6.45
N GLU A 6 8.00 -2.55 -6.04
CA GLU A 6 9.11 -2.78 -6.97
C GLU A 6 9.19 -4.23 -7.49
N VAL A 7 8.81 -5.22 -6.68
CA VAL A 7 9.04 -6.64 -7.01
C VAL A 7 8.12 -7.12 -8.15
N ILE A 8 6.86 -6.69 -8.17
CA ILE A 8 5.87 -7.14 -9.18
C ILE A 8 6.18 -6.58 -10.59
N PRO A 9 6.43 -5.27 -10.79
CA PRO A 9 6.75 -4.74 -12.10
C PRO A 9 8.19 -5.02 -12.54
N ALA A 10 9.17 -5.25 -11.66
CA ALA A 10 10.53 -5.61 -12.08
C ALA A 10 10.57 -6.98 -12.82
N VAL A 11 9.76 -7.95 -12.37
CA VAL A 11 9.64 -9.25 -13.04
C VAL A 11 8.84 -9.14 -14.35
N SER A 12 7.79 -8.31 -14.39
CA SER A 12 6.97 -8.11 -15.60
C SER A 12 7.67 -7.24 -16.67
N LEU A 13 8.46 -6.25 -16.28
CA LEU A 13 9.31 -5.43 -17.18
C LEU A 13 10.45 -6.23 -17.81
N ALA A 14 11.05 -7.15 -17.06
CA ALA A 14 12.09 -8.03 -17.60
C ALA A 14 11.55 -8.96 -18.70
N GLN A 15 10.24 -9.21 -18.73
CA GLN A 15 9.58 -10.02 -19.76
C GLN A 15 9.13 -9.23 -20.99
N ALA A 16 8.86 -7.92 -20.86
CA ALA A 16 8.29 -7.12 -21.94
C ALA A 16 9.32 -6.45 -22.88
N VAL A 17 10.61 -6.47 -22.53
CA VAL A 17 11.68 -5.82 -23.31
C VAL A 17 12.69 -6.87 -23.77
N THR A 18 12.32 -7.70 -24.74
CA THR A 18 13.27 -8.51 -25.49
C THR A 18 13.00 -8.42 -27.00
N PRO A 19 14.01 -8.05 -27.81
CA PRO A 19 13.93 -8.27 -29.26
C PRO A 19 13.86 -9.79 -29.51
N PRO A 20 13.05 -10.25 -30.48
CA PRO A 20 12.72 -11.66 -30.68
C PRO A 20 13.88 -12.57 -31.18
N ASP A 21 15.13 -12.13 -31.09
CA ASP A 21 16.24 -12.78 -31.79
C ASP A 21 17.51 -12.87 -30.94
N GLN A 22 17.50 -13.75 -29.93
CA GLN A 22 18.66 -14.53 -29.47
C GLN A 22 18.23 -15.55 -28.40
N GLY A 23 18.27 -16.84 -28.79
CA GLY A 23 17.77 -17.98 -28.00
C GLY A 23 18.49 -18.22 -26.67
N GLY A 24 18.00 -17.58 -25.61
CA GLY A 24 18.45 -17.80 -24.25
C GLY A 24 17.52 -17.20 -23.19
N SER A 25 16.23 -17.51 -23.23
CA SER A 25 15.27 -17.16 -22.18
C SER A 25 15.69 -17.69 -20.79
N ASP A 26 16.45 -18.79 -20.77
CA ASP A 26 16.85 -19.47 -19.54
C ASP A 26 17.84 -18.64 -18.71
N GLY A 27 18.66 -17.81 -19.36
CA GLY A 27 19.70 -17.03 -18.68
C GLY A 27 19.20 -15.80 -17.90
N LEU A 28 17.97 -15.34 -18.12
CA LEU A 28 17.45 -14.11 -17.49
C LEU A 28 16.80 -14.41 -16.13
N ALA A 29 16.05 -15.51 -16.04
CA ALA A 29 15.55 -16.03 -14.78
C ALA A 29 16.72 -16.38 -13.85
N ASP A 30 17.75 -17.05 -14.36
CA ASP A 30 18.96 -17.39 -13.59
C ASP A 30 19.74 -16.15 -13.10
N ARG A 31 19.71 -15.03 -13.86
CA ARG A 31 20.32 -13.76 -13.45
C ARG A 31 19.50 -13.02 -12.42
N ALA A 32 18.18 -12.94 -12.57
CA ALA A 32 17.31 -12.37 -11.56
C ALA A 32 17.44 -13.16 -10.24
N PHE A 33 17.50 -14.48 -10.36
CA PHE A 33 17.67 -15.39 -9.22
C PHE A 33 19.02 -15.21 -8.51
N SER A 34 20.12 -15.09 -9.26
CA SER A 34 21.44 -14.85 -8.66
C SER A 34 21.56 -13.46 -8.00
N LEU A 35 20.86 -12.45 -8.50
CA LEU A 35 20.78 -11.13 -7.84
C LEU A 35 19.97 -11.18 -6.54
N VAL A 36 18.90 -11.97 -6.47
CA VAL A 36 18.11 -12.15 -5.24
C VAL A 36 18.92 -12.91 -4.19
N GLN A 37 19.65 -13.95 -4.59
CA GLN A 37 20.52 -14.71 -3.67
C GLN A 37 21.74 -13.91 -3.20
N ALA A 38 22.19 -12.93 -3.98
CA ALA A 38 23.28 -12.04 -3.60
C ALA A 38 22.83 -10.91 -2.64
N LEU A 39 21.53 -10.79 -2.34
CA LEU A 39 21.06 -9.79 -1.40
C LEU A 39 21.55 -10.11 0.02
N PRO A 40 21.94 -9.09 0.79
CA PRO A 40 22.31 -9.23 2.20
C PRO A 40 21.25 -10.03 2.99
N VAL A 41 21.69 -10.83 3.95
CA VAL A 41 20.81 -11.63 4.83
C VAL A 41 19.81 -10.71 5.55
N GLU A 42 20.19 -9.46 5.78
CA GLU A 42 19.39 -8.37 6.32
C GLU A 42 18.12 -8.09 5.50
N ALA A 43 18.16 -8.23 4.17
CA ALA A 43 16.99 -8.05 3.30
C ALA A 43 15.96 -9.15 3.52
N HIS A 44 16.41 -10.40 3.69
CA HIS A 44 15.55 -11.54 3.97
C HIS A 44 14.87 -11.40 5.33
N PHE A 45 15.60 -10.98 6.37
CA PHE A 45 15.02 -10.68 7.68
C PHE A 45 13.97 -9.58 7.60
N THR A 46 14.24 -8.52 6.84
CA THR A 46 13.28 -7.42 6.64
C THR A 46 12.01 -7.94 5.97
N MET A 47 12.12 -8.78 4.94
CA MET A 47 10.95 -9.37 4.26
C MET A 47 10.17 -10.33 5.16
N ILE A 48 10.84 -11.10 6.02
CA ILE A 48 10.18 -11.93 7.05
C ILE A 48 9.40 -11.03 8.02
N LEU A 49 9.97 -9.92 8.48
CA LEU A 49 9.26 -8.96 9.34
C LEU A 49 8.07 -8.33 8.62
N VAL A 50 8.19 -8.00 7.34
CA VAL A 50 7.08 -7.50 6.51
C VAL A 50 5.99 -8.56 6.37
N LEU A 51 6.35 -9.81 6.13
CA LEU A 51 5.42 -10.94 6.08
C LEU A 51 4.65 -11.09 7.40
N LEU A 52 5.37 -11.09 8.53
CA LEU A 52 4.78 -11.18 9.86
C LEU A 52 3.90 -9.98 10.19
N GLY A 53 4.31 -8.77 9.79
CA GLY A 53 3.52 -7.55 9.92
C GLY A 53 2.24 -7.60 9.09
N GLY A 54 2.33 -8.07 7.84
CA GLY A 54 1.19 -8.32 6.96
C GLY A 54 0.23 -9.35 7.55
N LEU A 55 0.76 -10.46 8.06
CA LEU A 55 -0.02 -11.50 8.73
C LEU A 55 -0.69 -10.99 10.02
N ALA A 56 0.02 -10.22 10.84
CA ALA A 56 -0.54 -9.62 12.05
C ALA A 56 -1.64 -8.60 11.71
N LEU A 57 -1.45 -7.79 10.66
CA LEU A 57 -2.48 -6.88 10.15
C LEU A 57 -3.70 -7.66 9.62
N TRP A 58 -3.46 -8.78 8.93
CA TRP A 58 -4.48 -9.66 8.39
C TRP A 58 -5.28 -10.40 9.48
N LEU A 59 -4.67 -10.77 10.60
CA LEU A 59 -5.34 -11.44 11.73
C LEU A 59 -5.98 -10.47 12.73
N PHE A 60 -5.29 -9.37 13.05
CA PHE A 60 -5.60 -8.50 14.19
C PHE A 60 -5.84 -7.04 13.82
N GLY A 61 -5.86 -6.69 12.53
CA GLY A 61 -5.88 -5.29 12.08
C GLY A 61 -6.99 -4.45 12.69
N GLY A 62 -8.23 -4.96 12.74
CA GLY A 62 -9.35 -4.27 13.39
C GLY A 62 -9.13 -3.91 14.87
N ARG A 63 -8.24 -4.62 15.58
CA ARG A 63 -7.91 -4.40 17.00
C ARG A 63 -6.65 -3.54 17.18
N LEU A 64 -5.67 -3.65 16.28
CA LEU A 64 -4.38 -2.95 16.38
C LEU A 64 -4.42 -1.50 15.89
N VAL A 65 -5.32 -1.17 14.96
CA VAL A 65 -5.32 0.17 14.35
C VAL A 65 -5.63 1.28 15.38
N LYS A 66 -6.58 1.05 16.30
CA LYS A 66 -6.94 2.04 17.34
C LYS A 66 -5.80 2.35 18.32
N PRO A 67 -5.17 1.36 19.00
CA PRO A 67 -4.08 1.64 19.92
C PRO A 67 -2.88 2.24 19.20
N LEU A 68 -2.59 1.83 17.96
CA LEU A 68 -1.51 2.41 17.18
C LEU A 68 -1.73 3.92 16.94
N PHE A 69 -2.92 4.31 16.45
CA PHE A 69 -3.26 5.72 16.24
C PHE A 69 -3.29 6.50 17.55
N ALA A 70 -3.81 5.92 18.63
CA ALA A 70 -3.80 6.55 19.95
C ALA A 70 -2.36 6.81 20.42
N LEU A 71 -1.44 5.85 20.29
CA LEU A 71 -0.03 6.01 20.66
C LEU A 71 0.66 7.10 19.82
N VAL A 72 0.42 7.13 18.51
CA VAL A 72 0.95 8.20 17.64
C VAL A 72 0.39 9.56 18.04
N GLY A 73 -0.91 9.64 18.36
CA GLY A 73 -1.55 10.86 18.85
C GLY A 73 -1.01 11.34 20.20
N ILE A 74 -0.77 10.41 21.13
CA ILE A 74 -0.15 10.68 22.43
C ILE A 74 1.27 11.25 22.25
N ALA A 75 2.07 10.60 21.41
CA ALA A 75 3.45 11.01 21.16
C ALA A 75 3.51 12.40 20.52
N LEU A 76 2.77 12.62 19.42
CA LEU A 76 2.75 13.91 18.72
C LEU A 76 2.12 15.01 19.58
N GLY A 77 1.00 14.73 20.23
CA GLY A 77 0.32 15.67 21.12
C GLY A 77 1.18 16.05 22.32
N GLY A 78 1.91 15.09 22.90
CA GLY A 78 2.83 15.33 24.01
C GLY A 78 3.99 16.24 23.61
N VAL A 79 4.61 16.01 22.43
CA VAL A 79 5.67 16.88 21.89
C VAL A 79 5.15 18.29 21.64
N VAL A 80 3.98 18.44 21.00
CA VAL A 80 3.38 19.75 20.77
C VAL A 80 3.04 20.45 22.09
N GLY A 81 2.43 19.73 23.04
CA GLY A 81 2.08 20.27 24.35
C GLY A 81 3.28 20.72 25.17
N LEU A 82 4.40 19.99 25.07
CA LEU A 82 5.67 20.35 25.69
C LEU A 82 6.23 21.68 25.17
N ILE A 83 6.02 21.99 23.89
CA ILE A 83 6.52 23.22 23.25
C ILE A 83 5.55 24.41 23.47
N VAL A 84 4.24 24.16 23.32
CA VAL A 84 3.23 25.23 23.32
C VAL A 84 3.06 25.88 24.70
N LEU A 85 3.08 25.11 25.79
CA LEU A 85 2.81 25.67 27.12
C LEU A 85 3.92 26.60 27.64
N PRO A 86 5.22 26.27 27.51
CA PRO A 86 6.30 27.21 27.79
C PRO A 86 6.25 28.46 26.89
N ALA A 87 5.89 28.30 25.61
CA ALA A 87 5.75 29.43 24.69
C ALA A 87 4.61 30.40 25.08
N LEU A 88 3.64 29.95 25.89
CA LEU A 88 2.57 30.77 26.44
C LEU A 88 2.92 31.42 27.79
N GLY A 89 4.14 31.24 28.30
CA GLY A 89 4.60 31.84 29.56
C GLY A 89 4.07 31.16 30.83
N LEU A 90 3.55 29.92 30.71
CA LEU A 90 3.05 29.14 31.85
C LEU A 90 4.14 28.19 32.34
N GLU A 91 5.10 28.71 33.10
CA GLU A 91 6.24 27.93 33.62
C GLU A 91 5.86 27.00 34.76
N GLU A 92 4.89 27.39 35.61
CA GLU A 92 4.35 26.57 36.70
C GLU A 92 2.82 26.60 36.70
N VAL A 93 2.20 25.42 36.73
CA VAL A 93 0.75 25.26 36.84
C VAL A 93 0.46 24.33 38.01
N GLY A 94 -0.04 24.88 39.11
CA GLY A 94 -0.37 24.09 40.30
C GLY A 94 0.85 23.47 41.01
N GLY A 95 2.02 24.12 40.93
CA GLY A 95 3.26 23.63 41.57
C GLY A 95 3.99 22.54 40.79
N ALA A 96 3.53 22.18 39.59
CA ALA A 96 4.24 21.30 38.67
C ALA A 96 4.88 22.10 37.52
N PRO A 97 6.03 21.66 36.98
CA PRO A 97 6.62 22.26 35.78
C PRO A 97 5.63 22.26 34.62
N GLY A 98 5.42 23.43 34.00
CA GLY A 98 4.48 23.62 32.89
C GLY A 98 4.76 22.72 31.69
N SER A 99 6.01 22.28 31.50
CA SER A 99 6.40 21.30 30.49
C SER A 99 5.79 19.91 30.72
N LEU A 100 5.75 19.43 31.97
CA LEU A 100 5.14 18.15 32.32
C LEU A 100 3.62 18.21 32.22
N VAL A 101 3.02 19.30 32.71
CA VAL A 101 1.58 19.53 32.58
C VAL A 101 1.20 19.61 31.09
N GLY A 102 2.01 20.29 30.29
CA GLY A 102 1.77 20.43 28.85
C GLY A 102 1.95 19.17 28.05
N MET A 103 2.95 18.35 28.38
CA MET A 103 3.09 17.02 27.81
C MET A 103 1.84 16.17 28.11
N GLY A 104 1.35 16.18 29.35
CA GLY A 104 0.16 15.41 29.75
C GLY A 104 -1.12 15.86 29.04
N VAL A 105 -1.41 17.17 29.07
CA VAL A 105 -2.60 17.74 28.41
C VAL A 105 -2.51 17.57 26.89
N GLY A 106 -1.34 17.86 26.30
CA GLY A 106 -1.09 17.69 24.88
C GLY A 106 -1.27 16.24 24.42
N ALA A 107 -0.76 15.27 25.19
CA ALA A 107 -0.93 13.85 24.90
C ALA A 107 -2.42 13.43 24.89
N LEU A 108 -3.22 13.89 25.85
CA LEU A 108 -4.66 13.59 25.91
C LEU A 108 -5.40 14.21 24.72
N ILE A 109 -5.12 15.48 24.40
CA ILE A 109 -5.73 16.15 23.24
C ILE A 109 -5.32 15.45 21.95
N GLY A 110 -4.03 15.15 21.78
CA GLY A 110 -3.49 14.46 20.61
C GLY A 110 -4.08 13.06 20.43
N MET A 111 -4.30 12.31 21.53
CA MET A 111 -5.00 11.03 21.50
C MET A 111 -6.42 11.17 20.94
N VAL A 112 -7.21 12.14 21.45
CA VAL A 112 -8.59 12.37 21.01
C VAL A 112 -8.62 12.77 19.53
N ILE A 113 -7.78 13.72 19.12
CA ILE A 113 -7.68 14.17 17.73
C ILE A 113 -7.31 13.01 16.80
N SER A 114 -6.31 12.21 17.17
CA SER A 114 -5.87 11.06 16.37
C SER A 114 -6.98 10.02 16.21
N LEU A 115 -7.78 9.76 17.25
CA LEU A 115 -8.94 8.85 17.16
C LEU A 115 -10.07 9.39 16.28
N VAL A 116 -10.23 10.71 16.20
CA VAL A 116 -11.17 11.35 15.26
C VAL A 116 -10.64 11.27 13.83
N LEU A 117 -9.38 11.61 13.61
CA LEU A 117 -8.73 11.50 12.30
C LEU A 117 -8.71 10.07 11.78
N LEU A 118 -8.56 9.08 12.66
CA LEU A 118 -8.65 7.67 12.30
C LEU A 118 -10.01 7.35 11.65
N LYS A 119 -11.13 7.91 12.14
CA LYS A 119 -12.44 7.69 11.51
C LYS A 119 -12.50 8.27 10.10
N VAL A 120 -11.99 9.49 9.93
CA VAL A 120 -11.93 10.14 8.60
C VAL A 120 -11.05 9.33 7.64
N ALA A 121 -9.90 8.85 8.12
CA ALA A 121 -9.01 8.00 7.35
C ALA A 121 -9.70 6.68 6.94
N ILE A 122 -10.42 6.01 7.85
CA ILE A 122 -11.16 4.78 7.53
C ILE A 122 -12.22 5.03 6.46
N ILE A 123 -12.99 6.13 6.55
CA ILE A 123 -14.01 6.49 5.55
C ILE A 123 -13.36 6.71 4.19
N PHE A 124 -12.27 7.48 4.16
CA PHE A 124 -11.57 7.80 2.91
C PHE A 124 -10.93 6.56 2.27
N VAL A 125 -10.24 5.72 3.06
CA VAL A 125 -9.62 4.49 2.57
C VAL A 125 -10.67 3.47 2.12
N ALA A 126 -11.81 3.37 2.81
CA ALA A 126 -12.93 2.55 2.34
C ALA A 126 -13.45 3.06 0.99
N GLY A 127 -13.63 4.37 0.85
CA GLY A 127 -14.00 5.00 -0.43
C GLY A 127 -13.01 4.66 -1.54
N LEU A 128 -11.70 4.84 -1.30
CA LEU A 128 -10.65 4.52 -2.28
C LEU A 128 -10.62 3.02 -2.63
N GLY A 129 -10.76 2.14 -1.65
CA GLY A 129 -10.77 0.69 -1.88
C GLY A 129 -11.94 0.27 -2.78
N PHE A 130 -13.14 0.78 -2.50
CA PHE A 130 -14.29 0.54 -3.38
C PHE A 130 -14.15 1.24 -4.73
N ALA A 131 -13.54 2.43 -4.81
CA ALA A 131 -13.25 3.11 -6.07
C ALA A 131 -12.39 2.21 -6.98
N ALA A 132 -11.29 1.67 -6.44
CA ALA A 132 -10.42 0.74 -7.16
C ALA A 132 -11.17 -0.53 -7.60
N ALA A 133 -12.03 -1.08 -6.75
CA ALA A 133 -12.86 -2.24 -7.10
C ALA A 133 -13.89 -1.92 -8.21
N GLY A 134 -14.49 -0.73 -8.18
CA GLY A 134 -15.43 -0.27 -9.21
C GLY A 134 -14.75 0.03 -10.55
N PHE A 135 -13.54 0.57 -10.51
CA PHE A 135 -12.67 0.73 -11.68
C PHE A 135 -12.38 -0.63 -12.30
N LEU A 136 -11.83 -1.56 -11.51
CA LEU A 136 -11.46 -2.91 -11.97
C LEU A 136 -12.68 -3.70 -12.48
N GLY A 137 -13.82 -3.61 -11.78
CA GLY A 137 -15.05 -4.27 -12.18
C GLY A 137 -15.58 -3.74 -13.52
N ALA A 138 -15.47 -2.44 -13.77
CA ALA A 138 -15.88 -1.86 -15.04
C ALA A 138 -14.92 -2.19 -16.19
N THR A 139 -13.61 -2.19 -15.95
CA THR A 139 -12.64 -2.59 -16.99
C THR A 139 -12.85 -4.05 -17.40
N LEU A 140 -13.03 -4.96 -16.43
CA LEU A 140 -13.34 -6.36 -16.70
C LEU A 140 -14.70 -6.51 -17.41
N TYR A 141 -15.72 -5.75 -16.98
CA TYR A 141 -17.03 -5.80 -17.62
C TYR A 141 -16.96 -5.41 -19.10
N LEU A 142 -16.22 -4.34 -19.43
CA LEU A 142 -16.04 -3.87 -20.80
C LEU A 142 -15.23 -4.85 -21.66
N GLU A 143 -14.22 -5.50 -21.09
CA GLU A 143 -13.44 -6.52 -21.79
C GLU A 143 -14.29 -7.72 -22.24
N TYR A 144 -15.25 -8.15 -21.40
CA TYR A 144 -16.15 -9.26 -21.74
C TYR A 144 -17.42 -8.81 -22.48
N ASN A 145 -17.78 -7.52 -22.43
CA ASN A 145 -19.00 -6.97 -23.02
C ASN A 145 -18.66 -5.67 -23.75
N PRO A 146 -17.95 -5.75 -24.90
CA PRO A 146 -17.65 -4.56 -25.69
C PRO A 146 -18.96 -3.88 -26.07
N LEU A 147 -19.05 -2.57 -25.81
CA LEU A 147 -20.22 -1.80 -26.19
C LEU A 147 -20.30 -1.76 -27.73
N PRO A 148 -21.50 -1.85 -28.33
CA PRO A 148 -21.62 -1.77 -29.79
C PRO A 148 -20.95 -0.49 -30.29
N ASP A 149 -20.04 -0.62 -31.25
CA ASP A 149 -19.31 0.49 -31.84
C ASP A 149 -20.30 1.58 -32.28
N GLU A 150 -20.39 2.67 -31.51
CA GLU A 150 -20.89 3.92 -32.06
C GLU A 150 -19.86 4.32 -33.12
N ALA A 151 -20.34 4.56 -34.35
CA ALA A 151 -19.50 5.00 -35.47
C ALA A 151 -18.45 6.01 -34.96
N PRO A 152 -17.16 5.79 -35.22
CA PRO A 152 -16.08 6.49 -34.53
C PRO A 152 -16.36 7.99 -34.56
N PRO A 153 -16.35 8.68 -33.40
CA PRO A 153 -16.55 10.11 -33.38
C PRO A 153 -15.51 10.71 -34.34
N ALA A 154 -15.96 11.56 -35.28
CA ALA A 154 -15.12 12.19 -36.31
C ALA A 154 -14.00 13.10 -35.73
N PHE A 155 -13.78 13.05 -34.42
CA PHE A 155 -12.59 13.56 -33.78
C PHE A 155 -11.46 12.55 -33.98
N VAL A 156 -10.84 12.62 -35.17
CA VAL A 156 -9.45 12.20 -35.32
C VAL A 156 -8.69 13.05 -34.31
N VAL A 157 -8.36 12.48 -33.15
CA VAL A 157 -7.28 13.00 -32.35
C VAL A 157 -6.06 12.83 -33.24
N GLU A 158 -5.61 13.93 -33.87
CA GLU A 158 -4.27 13.98 -34.42
C GLU A 158 -3.34 13.50 -33.32
N ASP A 159 -2.74 12.35 -33.55
CA ASP A 159 -1.78 11.75 -32.64
C ASP A 159 -0.53 12.63 -32.70
N ASP A 160 -0.58 13.77 -32.00
CA ASP A 160 0.49 14.74 -31.81
C ASP A 160 1.62 14.17 -30.95
N THR A 161 1.62 12.85 -30.64
CA THR A 161 2.80 12.22 -30.05
C THR A 161 3.94 12.35 -31.06
N PRO A 162 5.02 13.08 -30.71
CA PRO A 162 6.13 13.24 -31.62
C PRO A 162 6.67 11.85 -31.94
N ARG A 163 6.58 11.46 -33.21
CA ARG A 163 7.25 10.27 -33.70
C ARG A 163 8.53 10.69 -34.36
N ASP A 164 9.57 9.89 -34.20
CA ASP A 164 10.78 10.08 -34.97
C ASP A 164 10.49 9.80 -36.47
N PRO A 165 11.42 10.12 -37.38
CA PRO A 165 11.24 9.82 -38.80
C PRO A 165 11.04 8.33 -39.12
N SER A 166 11.35 7.42 -38.18
CA SER A 166 11.15 5.97 -38.31
C SER A 166 9.79 5.49 -37.79
N GLY A 167 8.96 6.39 -37.28
CA GLY A 167 7.63 6.09 -36.76
C GLY A 167 7.64 5.57 -35.32
N GLN A 168 8.78 5.59 -34.63
CA GLN A 168 8.87 5.23 -33.22
C GLN A 168 8.38 6.37 -32.32
N LEU A 169 7.70 6.01 -31.24
CA LEU A 169 7.25 6.96 -30.22
C LEU A 169 8.45 7.60 -29.51
N LEU A 170 8.51 8.93 -29.49
CA LEU A 170 9.49 9.67 -28.71
C LEU A 170 8.93 9.97 -27.31
N PHE A 171 9.71 9.64 -26.29
CA PHE A 171 9.42 9.91 -24.89
C PHE A 171 10.18 11.15 -24.45
N LYS A 172 9.53 12.05 -23.72
CA LYS A 172 10.21 13.24 -23.21
C LYS A 172 10.97 12.90 -21.93
N ASN A 173 12.29 13.06 -21.94
CA ASN A 173 13.13 12.82 -20.78
C ASN A 173 12.74 13.81 -19.65
N PRO A 174 12.42 13.33 -18.43
CA PRO A 174 11.94 14.18 -17.35
C PRO A 174 13.00 15.11 -16.76
N LEU A 175 14.29 14.83 -16.98
CA LEU A 175 15.42 15.61 -16.47
C LEU A 175 15.89 16.67 -17.48
N THR A 176 15.93 16.34 -18.77
CA THR A 176 16.47 17.23 -19.82
C THR A 176 15.41 17.88 -20.69
N GLY A 177 14.18 17.35 -20.70
CA GLY A 177 13.10 17.82 -21.58
C GLY A 177 13.26 17.42 -23.05
N GLU A 178 14.30 16.64 -23.38
CA GLU A 178 14.58 16.16 -24.73
C GLU A 178 13.68 14.98 -25.11
N ASN A 179 13.31 14.88 -26.39
CA ASN A 179 12.59 13.74 -26.94
C ASN A 179 13.58 12.60 -27.21
N MET A 180 13.42 11.46 -26.55
CA MET A 180 14.30 10.30 -26.61
C MET A 180 13.52 9.05 -27.00
N THR A 181 14.15 8.15 -27.76
CA THR A 181 13.56 6.83 -28.03
C THR A 181 13.63 5.94 -26.77
N VAL A 182 12.83 4.86 -26.74
CA VAL A 182 12.85 3.88 -25.63
C VAL A 182 14.26 3.34 -25.38
N GLU A 183 15.02 3.10 -26.44
CA GLU A 183 16.39 2.58 -26.36
C GLU A 183 17.36 3.59 -25.73
N GLN A 184 17.21 4.88 -26.05
CA GLN A 184 17.99 5.95 -25.44
C GLN A 184 17.64 6.13 -23.96
N LEU A 185 16.35 6.06 -23.61
CA LEU A 185 15.91 6.12 -22.22
C LEU A 185 16.48 4.93 -21.42
N THR A 186 16.42 3.73 -21.98
CA THR A 186 16.95 2.51 -21.36
C THR A 186 18.47 2.58 -21.18
N ARG A 187 19.20 3.10 -22.18
CA ARG A 187 20.65 3.32 -22.07
C ARG A 187 20.99 4.35 -21.00
N SER A 188 20.25 5.47 -20.94
CA SER A 188 20.47 6.52 -19.93
C SER A 188 20.19 6.04 -18.50
N LEU A 189 19.17 5.19 -18.31
CA LEU A 189 18.87 4.58 -17.01
C LEU A 189 19.97 3.59 -16.58
N ARG A 190 20.52 2.82 -17.53
CA ARG A 190 21.62 1.89 -17.27
C ARG A 190 22.92 2.62 -16.92
N GLU A 191 23.19 3.74 -17.60
CA GLU A 191 24.34 4.59 -17.33
C GLU A 191 24.20 5.27 -15.96
N ALA A 192 23.01 5.77 -15.62
CA ALA A 192 22.71 6.31 -14.29
C ALA A 192 22.86 5.25 -13.18
N ASP A 193 22.41 4.01 -13.41
CA ASP A 193 22.58 2.90 -12.47
C ASP A 193 24.07 2.52 -12.28
N SER A 194 24.88 2.61 -13.35
CA SER A 194 26.34 2.39 -13.24
C SER A 194 27.08 3.48 -12.47
N ILE A 195 26.58 4.72 -12.51
CA ILE A 195 27.14 5.86 -11.75
C ILE A 195 26.72 5.77 -10.28
N LEU A 196 25.48 5.36 -10.01
CA LEU A 196 24.96 5.18 -8.65
C LEU A 196 25.45 3.88 -8.00
N GLY A 197 25.89 2.91 -8.80
CA GLY A 197 26.30 1.56 -8.37
C GLY A 197 27.73 1.43 -7.86
N GLY A 198 28.33 2.49 -7.29
CA GLY A 198 29.55 2.42 -6.48
C GLY A 198 30.70 1.61 -7.10
N GLY A 199 31.55 2.29 -7.89
CA GLY A 199 32.78 1.69 -8.41
C GLY A 199 33.69 1.10 -7.30
N PRO A 200 34.52 0.09 -7.61
CA PRO A 200 35.30 -0.61 -6.60
C PRO A 200 36.40 0.27 -6.01
N GLY A 201 36.36 0.45 -4.69
CA GLY A 201 37.54 0.49 -3.82
C GLY A 201 38.51 1.66 -3.99
N GLY A 202 38.11 2.86 -3.54
CA GLY A 202 39.07 3.88 -3.12
C GLY A 202 39.51 3.63 -1.68
N ASP A 203 40.66 2.97 -1.50
CA ASP A 203 41.36 2.82 -0.21
C ASP A 203 41.80 4.21 0.30
N GLY A 204 40.90 4.89 1.01
CA GLY A 204 41.12 6.23 1.54
C GLY A 204 40.77 6.25 3.02
N GLY A 205 41.71 5.83 3.87
CA GLY A 205 41.57 5.91 5.32
C GLY A 205 41.49 7.37 5.80
N GLY A 206 40.28 7.84 6.10
CA GLY A 206 40.05 9.16 6.67
C GLY A 206 38.57 9.41 6.95
N ASP A 207 38.20 9.32 8.23
CA ASP A 207 36.91 9.73 8.81
C ASP A 207 35.68 8.85 8.46
N GLU A 208 35.61 7.68 9.11
CA GLU A 208 34.58 6.63 8.89
C GLU A 208 33.14 7.08 9.19
N THR A 209 32.93 8.05 10.08
CA THR A 209 31.57 8.41 10.54
C THR A 209 30.85 9.43 9.64
N ALA A 210 31.58 10.29 8.94
CA ALA A 210 31.01 11.23 7.99
C ALA A 210 30.60 10.53 6.67
N THR A 211 31.37 9.52 6.27
CA THR A 211 31.16 8.78 5.01
C THR A 211 29.93 7.86 5.08
N GLU A 212 29.65 7.25 6.25
CA GLU A 212 28.52 6.33 6.42
C GLU A 212 27.15 7.01 6.26
N ASN A 213 26.98 8.23 6.81
CA ASN A 213 25.72 8.96 6.68
C ASN A 213 25.45 9.42 5.25
N GLN A 214 26.51 9.76 4.49
CA GLN A 214 26.38 10.14 3.09
C GLN A 214 25.94 8.96 2.23
N ASP A 215 26.56 7.78 2.40
CA ASP A 215 26.19 6.54 1.68
C ASP A 215 24.73 6.13 1.97
N GLN A 216 24.27 6.23 3.23
CA GLN A 216 22.86 5.96 3.55
C GLN A 216 21.91 6.91 2.80
N SER A 217 22.23 8.22 2.75
CA SER A 217 21.40 9.21 2.06
C SER A 217 21.31 8.94 0.55
N GLU A 218 22.43 8.55 -0.07
CA GLU A 218 22.49 8.19 -1.50
C GLU A 218 21.67 6.92 -1.80
N ARG A 219 21.73 5.91 -0.93
CA ARG A 219 20.90 4.71 -1.03
C ARG A 219 19.41 5.01 -0.93
N PHE A 220 18.99 5.85 0.02
CA PHE A 220 17.59 6.26 0.14
C PHE A 220 17.11 7.04 -1.09
N ALA A 221 17.95 7.93 -1.63
CA ALA A 221 17.64 8.67 -2.85
C ALA A 221 17.47 7.72 -4.06
N ALA A 222 18.34 6.71 -4.19
CA ALA A 222 18.25 5.70 -5.23
C ALA A 222 16.94 4.87 -5.13
N ILE A 223 16.57 4.43 -3.92
CA ILE A 223 15.31 3.70 -3.69
C ILE A 223 14.10 4.59 -4.03
N ALA A 224 14.11 5.85 -3.58
CA ALA A 224 13.03 6.80 -3.89
C ALA A 224 12.90 7.04 -5.41
N ALA A 225 14.02 7.13 -6.13
CA ALA A 225 14.03 7.27 -7.58
C ALA A 225 13.43 6.05 -8.30
N ARG A 226 13.78 4.83 -7.89
CA ARG A 226 13.24 3.60 -8.46
C ARG A 226 11.75 3.44 -8.20
N CYS A 227 11.31 3.72 -6.98
CA CYS A 227 9.89 3.73 -6.62
C CYS A 227 9.10 4.77 -7.43
N ARG A 228 9.68 5.96 -7.64
CA ARG A 228 9.08 6.98 -8.52
C ARG A 228 8.96 6.49 -9.96
N ALA A 229 10.00 5.83 -10.49
CA ALA A 229 9.98 5.29 -11.85
C ALA A 229 8.87 4.25 -12.02
N VAL A 230 8.71 3.33 -11.07
CA VAL A 230 7.63 2.33 -11.07
C VAL A 230 6.25 3.00 -11.03
N VAL A 231 6.07 4.01 -10.17
CA VAL A 231 4.80 4.74 -10.08
C VAL A 231 4.50 5.49 -11.38
N MET A 232 5.50 6.13 -12.00
CA MET A 232 5.34 6.83 -13.27
C MET A 232 4.98 5.86 -14.39
N GLN A 233 5.63 4.70 -14.47
CA GLN A 233 5.29 3.69 -15.46
C GLN A 233 3.88 3.13 -15.28
N ALA A 234 3.47 2.84 -14.04
CA ALA A 234 2.10 2.41 -13.76
C ALA A 234 1.09 3.48 -14.18
N ALA A 235 1.39 4.76 -13.91
CA ALA A 235 0.55 5.87 -14.33
C ALA A 235 0.47 6.01 -15.86
N ASP A 236 1.58 5.82 -16.58
CA ASP A 236 1.62 5.86 -18.04
C ASP A 236 0.84 4.70 -18.66
N THR A 237 0.94 3.49 -18.11
CA THR A 237 0.14 2.33 -18.54
C THR A 237 -1.35 2.56 -18.30
N VAL A 238 -1.74 3.10 -17.14
CA VAL A 238 -3.14 3.44 -16.87
C VAL A 238 -3.62 4.53 -17.82
N LYS A 239 -2.78 5.52 -18.11
CA LYS A 239 -3.10 6.63 -19.03
C LYS A 239 -3.26 6.13 -20.47
N SER A 240 -2.42 5.21 -20.93
CA SER A 240 -2.53 4.65 -22.28
C SER A 240 -3.80 3.82 -22.43
N HIS A 241 -4.13 2.97 -21.44
CA HIS A 241 -5.38 2.22 -21.41
C HIS A 241 -6.59 3.15 -21.37
N TRP A 242 -6.55 4.18 -20.51
CA TRP A 242 -7.59 5.19 -20.43
C TRP A 242 -7.83 5.91 -21.75
N ASN A 243 -6.74 6.26 -22.45
CA ASN A 243 -6.81 6.94 -23.74
C ASN A 243 -7.33 6.02 -24.86
N ALA A 244 -7.11 4.71 -24.76
CA ALA A 244 -7.64 3.72 -25.70
C ALA A 244 -9.16 3.52 -25.57
N LEU A 245 -9.75 3.78 -24.39
CA LEU A 245 -11.19 3.69 -24.18
C LEU A 245 -11.95 4.79 -24.93
N SER A 246 -13.09 4.42 -25.52
CA SER A 246 -14.06 5.35 -26.08
C SER A 246 -14.68 6.25 -25.01
N SER A 247 -15.27 7.39 -25.40
CA SER A 247 -15.91 8.32 -24.46
C SER A 247 -17.00 7.66 -23.61
N ARG A 248 -17.75 6.71 -24.19
CA ARG A 248 -18.82 5.99 -23.48
C ARG A 248 -18.26 5.00 -22.46
N GLU A 249 -17.21 4.27 -22.82
CA GLU A 249 -16.50 3.37 -21.90
C GLU A 249 -15.86 4.14 -20.74
N ARG A 250 -15.24 5.29 -21.03
CA ARG A 250 -14.72 6.21 -20.01
C ARG A 250 -15.81 6.66 -19.04
N LEU A 251 -17.01 6.98 -19.53
CA LEU A 251 -18.15 7.33 -18.68
C LEU A 251 -18.60 6.16 -17.81
N VAL A 252 -18.62 4.93 -18.32
CA VAL A 252 -18.94 3.72 -17.54
C VAL A 252 -17.91 3.50 -16.44
N VAL A 253 -16.61 3.59 -16.76
CA VAL A 253 -15.52 3.42 -15.80
C VAL A 253 -15.52 4.53 -14.73
N LEU A 254 -15.72 5.80 -15.11
CA LEU A 254 -15.82 6.89 -14.14
C LEU A 254 -17.07 6.75 -13.28
N GLY A 255 -18.22 6.44 -13.89
CA GLY A 255 -19.49 6.25 -13.19
C GLY A 255 -19.40 5.12 -12.16
N SER A 256 -18.81 3.99 -12.54
CA SER A 256 -18.59 2.86 -11.63
C SER A 256 -17.62 3.23 -10.49
N THR A 257 -16.50 3.90 -10.82
CA THR A 257 -15.47 4.30 -9.85
C THR A 257 -16.03 5.30 -8.83
N PHE A 258 -16.74 6.34 -9.26
CA PHE A 258 -17.36 7.30 -8.35
C PHE A 258 -18.54 6.71 -7.58
N GLY A 259 -19.37 5.89 -8.25
CA GLY A 259 -20.48 5.21 -7.59
C GLY A 259 -20.01 4.27 -6.48
N SER A 260 -18.97 3.48 -6.75
CA SER A 260 -18.38 2.60 -5.74
C SER A 260 -17.63 3.39 -4.66
N MET A 261 -16.93 4.49 -5.00
CA MET A 261 -16.31 5.37 -4.01
C MET A 261 -17.32 5.93 -3.01
N ALA A 262 -18.45 6.46 -3.51
CA ALA A 262 -19.52 6.98 -2.68
C ALA A 262 -20.13 5.88 -1.79
N LEU A 263 -20.35 4.69 -2.36
CA LEU A 263 -20.82 3.52 -1.60
C LEU A 263 -19.81 3.11 -0.52
N GLY A 264 -18.53 3.08 -0.83
CA GLY A 264 -17.45 2.74 0.11
C GLY A 264 -17.34 3.74 1.25
N MET A 265 -17.47 5.03 0.96
CA MET A 265 -17.53 6.08 1.99
C MET A 265 -18.76 5.93 2.89
N LEU A 266 -19.92 5.62 2.30
CA LEU A 266 -21.16 5.40 3.04
C LEU A 266 -21.03 4.19 3.97
N ILE A 267 -20.47 3.07 3.50
CA ILE A 267 -20.17 1.89 4.32
C ILE A 267 -19.15 2.22 5.41
N GLY A 268 -18.09 2.95 5.08
CA GLY A 268 -17.10 3.49 5.99
C GLY A 268 -17.71 4.30 7.14
N PHE A 269 -18.71 5.12 6.80
CA PHE A 269 -19.41 5.99 7.74
C PHE A 269 -20.36 5.21 8.67
N PHE A 270 -21.20 4.34 8.13
CA PHE A 270 -22.21 3.61 8.92
C PHE A 270 -21.65 2.41 9.68
N MET A 271 -20.58 1.78 9.19
CA MET A 271 -20.03 0.55 9.79
C MET A 271 -18.51 0.63 10.00
N PRO A 272 -17.99 1.61 10.75
CA PRO A 272 -16.55 1.87 10.85
C PRO A 272 -15.75 0.66 11.36
N LYS A 273 -16.32 -0.12 12.29
CA LYS A 273 -15.67 -1.35 12.81
C LYS A 273 -15.49 -2.42 11.72
N LYS A 274 -16.47 -2.58 10.83
CA LYS A 274 -16.41 -3.56 9.74
C LYS A 274 -15.50 -3.06 8.63
N SER A 275 -15.56 -1.78 8.31
CA SER A 275 -14.70 -1.17 7.28
C SER A 275 -13.22 -1.24 7.65
N THR A 276 -12.86 -1.03 8.92
CA THR A 276 -11.47 -1.26 9.37
C THR A 276 -11.05 -2.70 9.09
N ALA A 277 -11.87 -3.69 9.46
CA ALA A 277 -11.53 -5.09 9.27
C ALA A 277 -11.37 -5.46 7.78
N VAL A 278 -12.25 -4.95 6.92
CA VAL A 278 -12.15 -5.10 5.47
C VAL A 278 -10.84 -4.51 4.94
N ILE A 279 -10.52 -3.27 5.30
CA ILE A 279 -9.30 -2.60 4.86
C ILE A 279 -8.05 -3.34 5.32
N THR A 280 -8.02 -3.78 6.59
CA THR A 280 -6.86 -4.49 7.14
C THR A 280 -6.74 -5.92 6.61
N ALA A 281 -7.85 -6.59 6.32
CA ALA A 281 -7.83 -7.87 5.61
C ALA A 281 -7.26 -7.70 4.19
N LEU A 282 -7.69 -6.65 3.47
CA LEU A 282 -7.27 -6.38 2.10
C LEU A 282 -5.78 -5.99 2.02
N GLY A 283 -5.36 -5.05 2.86
CA GLY A 283 -3.97 -4.61 2.94
C GLY A 283 -3.06 -5.70 3.50
N GLY A 284 -3.51 -6.43 4.53
CA GLY A 284 -2.78 -7.54 5.11
C GLY A 284 -2.58 -8.69 4.13
N SER A 285 -3.60 -9.06 3.34
CA SER A 285 -3.48 -10.10 2.33
C SER A 285 -2.54 -9.70 1.20
N ALA A 286 -2.56 -8.43 0.76
CA ALA A 286 -1.65 -7.92 -0.24
C ALA A 286 -0.19 -7.97 0.25
N ILE A 287 0.09 -7.42 1.44
CA ILE A 287 1.44 -7.40 2.01
C ILE A 287 1.95 -8.83 2.23
N TRP A 288 1.10 -9.70 2.77
CA TRP A 288 1.44 -11.09 3.03
C TRP A 288 1.74 -11.87 1.75
N LEU A 289 0.92 -11.71 0.69
CA LEU A 289 1.16 -12.39 -0.58
C LEU A 289 2.44 -11.91 -1.26
N VAL A 290 2.68 -10.60 -1.32
CA VAL A 290 3.89 -10.08 -1.99
C VAL A 290 5.16 -10.52 -1.25
N ALA A 291 5.18 -10.41 0.08
CA ALA A 291 6.31 -10.90 0.87
C ALA A 291 6.45 -12.43 0.77
N GLY A 292 5.34 -13.16 0.72
CA GLY A 292 5.31 -14.61 0.58
C GLY A 292 5.87 -15.08 -0.76
N VAL A 293 5.45 -14.46 -1.86
CA VAL A 293 5.96 -14.75 -3.21
C VAL A 293 7.45 -14.49 -3.28
N TRP A 294 7.91 -13.34 -2.75
CA TRP A 294 9.33 -13.01 -2.73
C TRP A 294 10.14 -14.03 -1.91
N LEU A 295 9.66 -14.44 -0.74
CA LEU A 295 10.33 -15.43 0.10
C LEU A 295 10.33 -16.83 -0.53
N VAL A 296 9.23 -17.23 -1.18
CA VAL A 296 9.15 -18.51 -1.89
C VAL A 296 10.17 -18.52 -3.03
N ASP A 297 10.28 -17.44 -3.80
CA ASP A 297 11.28 -17.33 -4.85
C ASP A 297 12.70 -17.42 -4.27
N ALA A 298 13.00 -16.65 -3.21
CA ALA A 298 14.33 -16.64 -2.59
C ALA A 298 14.76 -18.02 -2.00
N PHE A 299 13.84 -18.74 -1.35
CA PHE A 299 14.18 -19.97 -0.62
C PHE A 299 13.88 -21.28 -1.38
N LEU A 300 13.02 -21.25 -2.40
CA LEU A 300 12.55 -22.44 -3.12
C LEU A 300 12.64 -22.23 -4.65
N PRO A 301 13.85 -22.18 -5.24
CA PRO A 301 14.05 -21.97 -6.69
C PRO A 301 13.21 -22.87 -7.60
N GLY A 302 12.92 -24.10 -7.15
CA GLY A 302 12.14 -25.07 -7.92
C GLY A 302 10.65 -24.74 -8.06
N LEU A 303 10.15 -23.72 -7.36
CA LEU A 303 8.74 -23.30 -7.40
C LEU A 303 8.48 -22.06 -8.27
N GLY A 304 9.45 -21.62 -9.09
CA GLY A 304 9.28 -20.47 -9.99
C GLY A 304 8.07 -20.59 -10.93
N SER A 305 7.62 -21.80 -11.26
CA SER A 305 6.40 -22.01 -12.05
C SER A 305 5.11 -21.59 -11.31
N VAL A 306 5.12 -21.58 -9.97
CA VAL A 306 4.00 -21.13 -9.13
C VAL A 306 3.98 -19.61 -8.99
N THR A 307 5.14 -18.96 -9.03
CA THR A 307 5.24 -17.49 -8.92
C THR A 307 4.97 -16.78 -10.25
N THR A 308 5.23 -17.44 -11.37
CA THR A 308 5.04 -16.92 -12.75
C THR A 308 3.63 -17.08 -13.30
N GLN A 309 2.64 -17.30 -12.43
CA GLN A 309 1.24 -17.39 -12.85
C GLN A 309 0.73 -16.04 -13.38
N PRO A 310 -0.21 -16.06 -14.34
CA PRO A 310 -0.75 -14.86 -14.93
C PRO A 310 -1.54 -14.03 -13.89
N PRO A 311 -1.65 -12.70 -14.07
CA PRO A 311 -2.15 -11.78 -13.04
C PRO A 311 -3.59 -12.06 -12.61
N GLU A 312 -4.41 -12.68 -13.47
CA GLU A 312 -5.79 -13.06 -13.18
C GLU A 312 -5.84 -14.12 -12.07
N ILE A 313 -4.92 -15.10 -12.09
CA ILE A 313 -4.84 -16.13 -11.06
C ILE A 313 -4.41 -15.50 -9.73
N TRP A 314 -3.44 -14.59 -9.76
CA TRP A 314 -3.02 -13.86 -8.56
C TRP A 314 -4.13 -12.98 -7.98
N ALA A 315 -4.96 -12.35 -8.81
CA ALA A 315 -6.13 -11.60 -8.37
C ALA A 315 -7.15 -12.51 -7.66
N VAL A 316 -7.40 -13.71 -8.19
CA VAL A 316 -8.28 -14.71 -7.56
C VAL A 316 -7.71 -15.19 -6.23
N VAL A 317 -6.42 -15.53 -6.18
CA VAL A 317 -5.74 -15.95 -4.94
C VAL A 317 -5.81 -14.83 -3.90
N TRP A 318 -5.52 -13.60 -4.28
CA TRP A 318 -5.63 -12.43 -3.40
C TRP A 318 -7.05 -12.24 -2.87
N GLY A 319 -8.07 -12.39 -3.73
CA GLY A 319 -9.47 -12.36 -3.34
C GLY A 319 -9.83 -13.43 -2.32
N ILE A 320 -9.38 -14.68 -2.51
CA ILE A 320 -9.60 -15.78 -1.56
C ILE A 320 -8.95 -15.49 -0.21
N VAL A 321 -7.67 -15.07 -0.20
CA VAL A 321 -6.94 -14.75 1.03
C VAL A 321 -7.57 -13.55 1.74
N PHE A 322 -8.02 -12.55 1.00
CA PHE A 322 -8.78 -11.42 1.53
C PHE A 322 -10.08 -11.88 2.22
N LEU A 323 -10.88 -12.73 1.57
CA LEU A 323 -12.13 -13.25 2.13
C LEU A 323 -11.89 -14.07 3.39
N LEU A 324 -10.85 -14.92 3.41
CA LEU A 324 -10.43 -15.66 4.60
C LEU A 324 -10.03 -14.71 5.74
N GLY A 325 -9.31 -13.63 5.45
CA GLY A 325 -8.94 -12.63 6.46
C GLY A 325 -10.17 -11.92 7.03
N MET A 326 -11.12 -11.60 6.15
CA MET A 326 -12.37 -10.99 6.54
C MET A 326 -13.20 -11.92 7.44
N THR A 327 -13.31 -13.22 7.11
CA THR A 327 -14.03 -14.18 7.96
C THR A 327 -13.35 -14.36 9.31
N VAL A 328 -12.02 -14.45 9.36
CA VAL A 328 -11.25 -14.54 10.62
C VAL A 328 -11.46 -13.29 11.48
N GLN A 329 -11.37 -12.10 10.90
CA GLN A 329 -11.54 -10.85 11.64
C GLN A 329 -12.98 -10.63 12.12
N PHE A 330 -13.99 -11.10 11.37
CA PHE A 330 -15.39 -11.05 11.80
C PHE A 330 -15.76 -12.13 12.81
N ALA A 331 -15.14 -13.32 12.72
CA ALA A 331 -15.31 -14.42 13.67
C ALA A 331 -14.51 -14.21 14.97
N GLY A 332 -13.60 -13.23 14.99
CA GLY A 332 -12.73 -12.94 16.12
C GLY A 332 -13.50 -12.93 17.43
N PRO A 333 -12.94 -13.53 18.50
CA PRO A 333 -13.69 -14.05 19.65
C PRO A 333 -14.67 -13.00 20.14
N GLY A 334 -15.95 -13.26 19.88
CA GLY A 334 -17.05 -12.52 20.48
C GLY A 334 -16.75 -12.48 21.97
N ARG A 335 -16.81 -11.28 22.57
CA ARG A 335 -16.47 -11.03 23.97
C ARG A 335 -16.88 -12.25 24.82
N PRO A 336 -15.92 -13.05 25.33
CA PRO A 336 -16.26 -14.13 26.24
C PRO A 336 -16.75 -13.42 27.52
N GLY A 337 -18.06 -13.41 27.76
CA GLY A 337 -18.60 -12.83 29.00
C GLY A 337 -19.92 -12.07 28.93
N GLU A 338 -20.73 -12.17 27.88
CA GLU A 338 -22.14 -11.76 27.95
C GLU A 338 -23.09 -12.96 27.85
N SER A 339 -22.68 -14.08 28.45
CA SER A 339 -23.50 -15.26 28.69
C SER A 339 -23.22 -15.79 30.09
N ASP A 340 -23.41 -14.96 31.11
CA ASP A 340 -23.69 -15.43 32.48
C ASP A 340 -24.10 -14.30 33.44
N LYS A 341 -24.88 -13.33 32.95
CA LYS A 341 -25.85 -12.71 33.87
C LYS A 341 -26.87 -13.81 34.14
N LYS A 342 -26.60 -14.64 35.17
CA LYS A 342 -27.61 -15.46 35.85
C LYS A 342 -28.89 -14.62 35.88
N PRO A 343 -30.04 -15.11 35.38
CA PRO A 343 -31.28 -14.40 35.58
C PRO A 343 -31.34 -14.08 37.07
N LYS A 344 -31.39 -12.79 37.41
CA LYS A 344 -31.54 -12.33 38.77
C LYS A 344 -32.82 -13.01 39.23
N LYS A 345 -32.67 -14.07 40.02
CA LYS A 345 -33.77 -14.80 40.62
C LYS A 345 -34.57 -13.69 41.29
N LYS A 346 -35.76 -13.46 40.77
CA LYS A 346 -36.73 -12.57 41.39
C LYS A 346 -36.99 -13.30 42.69
N ASP A 347 -36.37 -12.84 43.76
CA ASP A 347 -36.71 -13.29 45.10
C ASP A 347 -38.19 -12.95 45.22
N ASP A 348 -38.99 -14.00 45.18
CA ASP A 348 -40.38 -13.97 45.55
C ASP A 348 -40.38 -13.65 47.05
N ASP A 349 -40.39 -12.36 47.36
CA ASP A 349 -40.85 -11.82 48.63
C ASP A 349 -42.35 -12.15 48.71
N GLU A 350 -42.66 -13.42 49.03
CA GLU A 350 -43.97 -13.80 49.56
C GLU A 350 -44.04 -13.23 50.99
N GLU A 351 -44.54 -12.00 51.05
CA GLU A 351 -45.32 -11.49 52.19
C GLU A 351 -46.51 -12.44 52.40
N GLU A 352 -46.46 -13.30 53.42
CA GLU A 352 -47.69 -13.83 54.05
C GLU A 352 -47.49 -13.81 55.57
N ASP A 353 -47.81 -12.63 56.11
CA ASP A 353 -48.71 -12.40 57.23
C ASP A 353 -48.64 -13.34 58.44
N ASP A 354 -48.02 -12.80 59.50
CA ASP A 354 -48.35 -13.07 60.89
C ASP A 354 -49.85 -12.74 61.13
N GLU A 355 -50.71 -13.75 61.25
CA GLU A 355 -52.00 -13.60 61.93
C GLU A 355 -51.95 -14.29 63.31
N ASP A 356 -51.97 -13.43 64.33
CA ASP A 356 -52.21 -13.72 65.73
C ASP A 356 -53.54 -14.48 65.95
N GLU A 357 -53.52 -15.52 66.80
CA GLU A 357 -54.52 -15.75 67.87
C GLU A 357 -54.11 -16.85 68.86
#